data_AF-A0A8S9M639-F1
#
_entry.id   AF-A0A8S9M639-F1
#
_cell.length_a   1.000
_cell.length_b   1.000
_cell.length_c   1.000
_cell.angle_alpha   90.00
_cell.angle_beta   90.00
_cell.angle_gamma   90.00
#
_symmetry.space_group_name_H-M   'P 1'
#
loop_
_entity.id
_entity.type
_entity.pdbx_description
1 polymer ?
#
loop_
_entity_poly.entity_id
_entity_poly.type
_entity_poly.pdbx_seq_one_letter_code
_entity_poly.pdbx_strand_id
1 'polypeptide(L)'
;MSSPRDRGKSLMESSGSEPPVTPSRYESQKRRDWNTFGQYLKNQRPPVPISHCNCNHVLDFLRYLDQFGKTKVHVLGCMFYGQPEPPAPCTCPLRQAWGSLDALIGRLRAAYEENGGSPETNPFASGAIRVYLREVRECQAKARGIPYKKKKKKQPPTEMVGGRDDFSSSSSSFSFS
;
A
#
# COMPACT_ATOMS: atom_id res chain seq x y z
N MET A 1 45.41 -6.59 -61.08
CA MET A 1 46.65 -6.08 -60.45
C MET A 1 46.29 -5.56 -59.08
N SER A 2 46.93 -6.15 -58.08
CA SER A 2 46.58 -6.11 -56.67
C SER A 2 46.87 -4.77 -56.01
N SER A 3 46.04 -4.37 -55.06
CA SER A 3 46.40 -3.41 -54.02
C SER A 3 45.75 -3.83 -52.71
N PRO A 4 46.52 -4.11 -51.65
CA PRO A 4 45.99 -4.37 -50.32
C PRO A 4 45.89 -3.06 -49.55
N ARG A 5 44.84 -2.91 -48.74
CA ARG A 5 44.84 -1.97 -47.62
C ARG A 5 44.31 -2.69 -46.40
N ASP A 6 45.26 -3.19 -45.61
CA ASP A 6 45.08 -3.55 -44.22
C ASP A 6 44.37 -2.42 -43.47
N ARG A 7 43.20 -2.73 -42.90
CA ARG A 7 42.55 -1.87 -41.92
C ARG A 7 42.58 -2.59 -40.58
N GLY A 8 43.54 -2.16 -39.76
CA GLY A 8 43.79 -2.66 -38.41
C GLY A 8 42.52 -2.71 -37.56
N LYS A 9 42.39 -3.86 -36.90
CA LYS A 9 41.36 -4.20 -35.92
C LYS A 9 41.67 -3.45 -34.63
N SER A 10 40.99 -2.35 -34.34
CA SER A 10 41.09 -1.67 -33.04
C SER A 10 40.31 -2.48 -31.99
N LEU A 11 41.04 -3.11 -31.07
CA LEU A 11 40.51 -3.63 -29.82
C LEU A 11 39.94 -2.45 -29.02
N MET A 12 38.62 -2.36 -28.92
CA MET A 12 37.97 -1.47 -27.96
C MET A 12 37.86 -2.23 -26.63
N GLU A 13 38.67 -1.82 -25.66
CA GLU A 13 38.54 -2.18 -24.26
C GLU A 13 37.24 -1.56 -23.74
N SER A 14 36.20 -2.37 -23.58
CA SER A 14 34.94 -1.96 -22.98
C SER A 14 35.15 -1.78 -21.48
N SER A 15 35.63 -0.60 -21.07
CA SER A 15 35.50 -0.13 -19.70
C SER A 15 34.01 -0.07 -19.36
N GLY A 16 33.54 -1.05 -18.59
CA GLY A 16 32.19 -1.07 -18.06
C GLY A 16 31.99 0.10 -17.10
N SER A 17 31.54 1.23 -17.63
CA SER A 17 30.84 2.22 -16.84
C SER A 17 29.50 1.61 -16.46
N GLU A 18 29.35 1.21 -15.19
CA GLU A 18 28.02 0.94 -14.65
C GLU A 18 27.14 2.17 -14.94
N PRO A 19 25.97 2.00 -15.59
CA PRO A 19 25.04 3.10 -15.75
C PRO A 19 24.65 3.59 -14.35
N PRO A 20 24.52 4.91 -14.12
CA PRO A 20 24.07 5.43 -12.83
C PRO A 20 22.77 4.71 -12.47
N VAL A 21 22.79 3.96 -11.37
CA VAL A 21 21.65 3.17 -10.91
C VAL A 21 20.50 4.13 -10.66
N THR A 22 19.59 4.23 -11.63
CA THR A 22 18.40 5.05 -11.49
C THR A 22 17.66 4.54 -10.27
N PRO A 23 17.37 5.40 -9.26
CA PRO A 23 16.71 4.94 -8.06
C PRO A 23 15.40 4.28 -8.46
N SER A 24 15.14 3.09 -7.91
CA SER A 24 13.88 2.37 -8.12
C SER A 24 12.70 3.33 -7.99
N ARG A 25 11.63 3.10 -8.76
CA ARG A 25 10.40 3.89 -8.71
C ARG A 25 9.92 4.13 -7.26
N TYR A 26 10.09 3.11 -6.42
CA TYR A 26 9.79 3.19 -4.99
C TYR A 26 10.67 4.21 -4.25
N GLU A 27 11.98 4.16 -4.45
CA GLU A 27 12.97 5.07 -3.84
C GLU A 27 12.71 6.52 -4.21
N SER A 28 12.46 6.78 -5.50
CA SER A 28 12.10 8.12 -5.98
C SER A 28 10.81 8.63 -5.33
N GLN A 29 9.80 7.77 -5.17
CA GLN A 29 8.55 8.14 -4.50
C GLN A 29 8.77 8.43 -3.00
N LYS A 30 9.50 7.56 -2.31
CA LYS A 30 9.83 7.72 -0.89
C LYS A 30 10.56 9.02 -0.63
N ARG A 31 11.55 9.37 -1.46
CA ARG A 31 12.29 10.64 -1.36
C ARG A 31 11.38 11.85 -1.56
N ARG A 32 10.46 11.81 -2.54
CA ARG A 32 9.49 12.91 -2.75
C ARG A 32 8.56 13.09 -1.55
N ASP A 33 8.05 11.99 -1.02
CA ASP A 33 7.15 12.01 0.12
C ASP A 33 7.85 12.54 1.37
N TRP A 34 9.09 12.11 1.60
CA TRP A 34 9.94 12.60 2.69
C TRP A 34 10.19 14.11 2.59
N ASN A 35 10.58 14.59 1.40
CA ASN A 35 10.80 16.01 1.15
C ASN A 35 9.51 16.82 1.35
N THR A 36 8.37 16.31 0.90
CA THR A 36 7.07 16.96 1.06
C THR A 36 6.71 17.07 2.55
N PHE A 37 6.93 16.01 3.33
CA PHE A 37 6.72 16.04 4.78
C PHE A 37 7.65 17.03 5.48
N GLY A 38 8.94 17.02 5.13
CA GLY A 38 9.92 17.97 5.67
C GLY A 38 9.56 19.43 5.37
N GLN A 39 9.07 19.72 4.15
CA GLN A 39 8.56 21.05 3.79
C GLN A 39 7.31 21.42 4.60
N TYR A 40 6.38 20.48 4.78
CA TYR A 40 5.20 20.69 5.62
C TYR A 40 5.57 21.09 7.06
N LEU A 41 6.57 20.43 7.66
CA LEU A 41 7.04 20.76 9.01
C LEU A 41 7.70 22.15 9.10
N LYS A 42 8.48 22.54 8.07
CA LYS A 42 9.10 23.88 8.00
C LYS A 42 8.06 24.99 7.87
N ASN A 43 6.91 24.71 7.27
CA ASN A 43 5.83 25.67 7.08
C ASN A 43 4.92 25.81 8.31
N GLN A 44 5.13 25.02 9.37
CA GLN A 44 4.42 25.17 10.64
C GLN A 44 4.77 26.50 11.31
N ARG A 45 3.90 26.96 12.22
CA ARG A 45 4.12 28.16 13.03
C ARG A 45 4.00 27.81 14.52
N PRO A 46 5.13 27.64 15.25
CA PRO A 46 6.52 27.75 14.80
C PRO A 46 6.98 26.58 13.90
N PRO A 47 8.04 26.75 13.09
CA PRO A 47 8.61 25.66 12.29
C PRO A 47 9.07 24.50 13.18
N VAL A 48 8.80 23.27 12.76
CA VAL A 48 9.12 22.06 13.53
C VAL A 48 10.30 21.34 12.89
N PRO A 49 11.45 21.18 13.59
CA PRO A 49 12.53 20.35 13.07
C PRO A 49 12.13 18.87 13.14
N ILE A 50 12.66 18.05 12.22
CA ILE A 50 12.32 16.62 12.13
C ILE A 50 12.63 15.86 13.43
N SER A 51 13.65 16.28 14.18
CA SER A 51 14.02 15.72 15.48
C SER A 51 12.98 15.94 16.57
N HIS A 52 12.17 17.01 16.47
CA HIS A 52 11.09 17.32 17.41
C HIS A 52 9.72 16.91 16.85
N CYS A 53 9.69 16.28 15.67
CA CYS A 53 8.48 15.73 15.11
C CYS A 53 7.94 14.62 16.01
N ASN A 54 6.63 14.60 16.18
CA ASN A 54 5.91 13.59 16.96
C ASN A 54 4.67 13.14 16.17
N CYS A 55 3.94 12.16 16.69
CA CYS A 55 2.79 11.59 15.97
C CYS A 55 1.68 12.60 15.66
N ASN A 56 1.51 13.67 16.45
CA ASN A 56 0.47 14.67 16.18
C ASN A 56 0.77 15.44 14.89
N HIS A 57 2.02 15.85 14.69
CA HIS A 57 2.45 16.47 13.43
C HIS A 57 2.22 15.55 12.22
N VAL A 58 2.40 14.25 12.39
CA VAL A 58 2.10 13.25 11.35
C VAL A 58 0.60 13.18 11.07
N LEU A 59 -0.25 13.14 12.11
CA LEU A 59 -1.70 13.15 11.95
C LEU A 59 -2.20 14.41 11.24
N ASP A 60 -1.68 15.57 11.63
CA ASP A 60 -2.04 16.84 11.01
C ASP A 60 -1.57 16.92 9.57
N PHE A 61 -0.40 16.34 9.24
CA PHE A 61 0.03 16.18 7.87
C PHE A 61 -0.94 15.31 7.06
N LEU A 62 -1.37 14.17 7.60
CA LEU A 62 -2.34 13.30 6.90
C LEU A 62 -3.67 14.01 6.65
N ARG A 63 -4.13 14.84 7.59
CA ARG A 63 -5.34 15.68 7.41
C ARG A 63 -5.12 16.79 6.41
N TYR A 64 -3.95 17.41 6.40
CA TYR A 64 -3.57 18.42 5.41
C TYR A 64 -3.63 17.86 3.97
N LEU A 65 -3.23 16.60 3.78
CA LEU A 65 -3.28 15.96 2.46
C LEU A 65 -4.71 15.78 1.91
N ASP A 66 -5.74 15.78 2.75
CA ASP A 66 -7.13 15.69 2.30
C ASP A 66 -7.52 16.87 1.39
N GLN A 67 -6.86 18.03 1.50
CA GLN A 67 -7.08 19.19 0.62
C GLN A 67 -6.77 18.89 -0.85
N PHE A 68 -5.87 17.94 -1.09
CA PHE A 68 -5.47 17.48 -2.43
C PHE A 68 -6.10 16.12 -2.76
N GLY A 69 -7.08 15.71 -1.97
CA GLY A 69 -7.81 14.46 -2.12
C GLY A 69 -8.60 14.39 -3.42
N LYS A 70 -8.73 13.18 -3.97
CA LYS A 70 -9.56 12.91 -5.15
C LYS A 70 -10.72 11.96 -4.86
N THR A 71 -10.78 11.39 -3.67
CA THR A 71 -11.84 10.45 -3.27
C THR A 71 -12.97 11.21 -2.60
N LYS A 72 -14.20 11.11 -3.14
CA LYS A 72 -15.40 11.58 -2.44
C LYS A 72 -15.66 10.69 -1.22
N VAL A 73 -15.79 11.30 -0.05
CA VAL A 73 -16.11 10.61 1.21
C VAL A 73 -17.40 11.20 1.77
N HIS A 74 -18.50 10.45 1.66
CA HIS A 74 -19.80 10.86 2.17
C HIS A 74 -19.80 10.94 3.70
N VAL A 75 -20.28 12.06 4.24
CA VAL A 75 -20.42 12.27 5.70
C VAL A 75 -21.72 11.65 6.21
N LEU A 76 -21.77 11.36 7.52
CA LEU A 76 -23.00 10.91 8.18
C LEU A 76 -24.07 12.01 8.04
N GLY A 77 -25.16 11.70 7.34
CA GLY A 77 -26.21 12.67 6.98
C GLY A 77 -26.26 13.02 5.48
N CYS A 78 -25.29 12.59 4.68
CA CYS A 78 -25.42 12.65 3.23
C CYS A 78 -26.44 11.61 2.74
N MET A 79 -27.34 11.99 1.85
CA MET A 79 -28.33 11.08 1.24
C MET A 79 -27.70 9.93 0.45
N PHE A 80 -26.45 10.10 0.03
CA PHE A 80 -25.67 9.08 -0.70
C PHE A 80 -24.74 8.27 0.22
N TYR A 81 -24.80 8.47 1.54
CA TYR A 81 -23.98 7.70 2.47
C TYR A 81 -24.31 6.21 2.36
N GLY A 82 -23.30 5.39 2.05
CA GLY A 82 -23.50 3.95 1.86
C GLY A 82 -24.00 3.56 0.47
N GLN A 83 -24.01 4.48 -0.49
CA GLN A 83 -24.33 4.17 -1.88
C GLN A 83 -23.06 4.06 -2.74
N PRO A 84 -22.78 2.89 -3.35
CA PRO A 84 -21.57 2.70 -4.17
C PRO A 84 -21.51 3.57 -5.42
N GLU A 85 -22.67 3.82 -6.02
CA GLU A 85 -22.80 4.57 -7.27
C GLU A 85 -23.90 5.63 -7.09
N PRO A 86 -23.54 6.82 -6.56
CA PRO A 86 -24.53 7.86 -6.30
C PRO A 86 -25.06 8.45 -7.61
N PRO A 87 -26.39 8.56 -7.79
CA PRO A 87 -27.01 9.02 -9.03
C PRO A 87 -26.87 10.53 -9.29
N ALA A 88 -26.40 11.30 -8.29
CA ALA A 88 -26.21 12.74 -8.38
C ALA A 88 -25.02 13.21 -7.51
N PRO A 89 -24.43 14.39 -7.81
CA PRO A 89 -23.32 14.93 -7.04
C PRO A 89 -23.73 15.38 -5.63
N CYS A 90 -22.76 15.45 -4.72
CA CYS A 90 -22.94 16.03 -3.39
C CYS A 90 -21.77 16.92 -2.95
N THR A 91 -22.06 17.74 -1.95
CA THR A 91 -21.13 18.69 -1.31
C THR A 91 -20.16 18.04 -0.33
N CYS A 92 -20.17 16.71 -0.21
CA CYS A 92 -19.23 16.00 0.67
C CYS A 92 -17.77 16.28 0.26
N PRO A 93 -16.85 16.35 1.23
CA PRO A 93 -15.46 16.67 0.94
C PRO A 93 -14.78 15.60 0.10
N LEU A 94 -13.79 16.03 -0.69
CA LEU A 94 -12.79 15.14 -1.26
C LEU A 94 -11.68 14.91 -0.22
N ARG A 95 -11.18 13.67 -0.16
CA ARG A 95 -10.15 13.24 0.78
C ARG A 95 -9.18 12.28 0.10
N GLN A 96 -8.05 12.00 0.75
CA GLN A 96 -7.15 10.96 0.29
C GLN A 96 -7.78 9.59 0.44
N ALA A 97 -7.52 8.70 -0.52
CA ALA A 97 -7.92 7.30 -0.37
C ALA A 97 -7.12 6.66 0.77
N TRP A 98 -7.75 5.82 1.57
CA TRP A 98 -7.11 5.10 2.67
C TRP A 98 -5.81 4.40 2.24
N GLY A 99 -5.85 3.67 1.11
CA GLY A 99 -4.68 2.93 0.61
C GLY A 99 -3.50 3.84 0.23
N SER A 100 -3.77 5.07 -0.21
CA SER A 100 -2.72 6.05 -0.49
C SER A 100 -2.05 6.54 0.79
N LEU A 101 -2.83 6.80 1.85
CA LEU A 101 -2.31 7.23 3.15
C LEU A 101 -1.50 6.11 3.82
N ASP A 102 -1.99 4.87 3.78
CA ASP A 102 -1.29 3.71 4.34
C ASP A 102 0.07 3.48 3.66
N ALA A 103 0.09 3.50 2.32
CA ALA A 103 1.32 3.36 1.56
C ALA A 103 2.30 4.52 1.79
N LEU A 104 1.80 5.75 1.93
CA LEU A 104 2.59 6.93 2.27
C LEU A 104 3.26 6.76 3.64
N ILE A 105 2.50 6.37 4.66
CA ILE A 105 3.04 6.14 6.01
C ILE A 105 4.09 5.03 6.01
N GLY A 106 3.89 3.96 5.24
CA GLY A 106 4.91 2.92 5.07
C GLY A 106 6.22 3.46 4.50
N ARG A 107 6.15 4.31 3.46
CA ARG A 107 7.33 4.96 2.88
C ARG A 107 7.99 5.94 3.84
N LEU A 108 7.22 6.74 4.58
CA LEU A 108 7.76 7.69 5.55
C LEU A 108 8.42 6.99 6.76
N ARG A 109 7.91 5.84 7.20
CA ARG A 109 8.58 5.00 8.19
C ARG A 109 9.98 4.58 7.73
N ALA A 110 10.06 4.00 6.52
CA ALA A 110 11.33 3.59 5.93
C ALA A 110 12.28 4.78 5.70
N ALA A 111 11.75 5.91 5.24
CA ALA A 111 12.55 7.13 5.05
C ALA A 111 13.13 7.64 6.37
N TYR A 112 12.37 7.60 7.47
CA TYR A 112 12.84 8.03 8.78
C TYR A 112 14.04 7.20 9.25
N GLU A 113 13.96 5.87 9.09
CA GLU A 113 15.05 4.94 9.46
C GLU A 113 16.31 5.17 8.63
N GLU A 114 16.17 5.39 7.31
CA GLU A 114 17.28 5.72 6.42
C GLU A 114 17.94 7.09 6.69
N ASN A 115 17.21 8.01 7.33
CA ASN A 115 17.74 9.31 7.75
C ASN A 115 18.28 9.27 9.19
N GLY A 116 18.60 8.07 9.71
CA GLY A 116 19.24 7.88 11.02
C GLY A 116 18.28 7.80 12.20
N GLY A 117 16.97 7.73 11.95
CA GLY A 117 15.97 7.53 12.99
C GLY A 117 15.91 6.08 13.48
N SER A 118 15.65 5.86 14.77
CA SER A 118 15.42 4.51 15.30
C SER A 118 13.96 4.06 15.07
N PRO A 119 13.70 2.76 14.87
CA PRO A 119 12.34 2.26 14.75
C PRO A 119 11.50 2.48 16.02
N GLU A 120 12.12 2.52 17.20
CA GLU A 120 11.47 2.74 18.50
C GLU A 120 10.96 4.18 18.66
N THR A 121 11.72 5.17 18.17
CA THR A 121 11.36 6.59 18.24
C THR A 121 10.56 7.07 17.03
N ASN A 122 10.22 6.16 16.11
CA ASN A 122 9.65 6.52 14.82
C ASN A 122 8.22 7.10 14.98
N PRO A 123 7.99 8.40 14.68
CA PRO A 123 6.69 9.04 14.89
C PRO A 123 5.60 8.47 13.96
N PHE A 124 5.99 7.90 12.82
CA PHE A 124 5.08 7.26 11.85
C PHE A 124 4.69 5.83 12.25
N ALA A 125 5.38 5.24 13.23
CA ALA A 125 5.08 3.92 13.79
C ALA A 125 4.14 3.98 15.03
N SER A 126 3.80 5.18 15.50
CA SER A 126 2.94 5.37 16.68
C SER A 126 1.58 4.67 16.56
N GLY A 127 1.09 4.15 17.70
CA GLY A 127 -0.23 3.52 17.81
C GLY A 127 -1.37 4.45 17.37
N ALA A 128 -1.25 5.76 17.61
CA ALA A 128 -2.24 6.75 17.18
C ALA A 128 -2.40 6.78 15.65
N ILE A 129 -1.30 6.63 14.89
CA ILE A 129 -1.33 6.56 13.42
C ILE A 129 -2.07 5.31 12.96
N ARG A 130 -1.85 4.17 13.63
CA ARG A 130 -2.54 2.91 13.32
C ARG A 130 -4.03 2.99 13.58
N VAL A 131 -4.45 3.62 14.67
CA VAL A 131 -5.86 3.86 15.00
C VAL A 131 -6.48 4.77 13.95
N TYR A 132 -5.85 5.90 13.64
CA TYR A 132 -6.32 6.83 12.62
C TYR A 132 -6.53 6.15 11.24
N LEU A 133 -5.55 5.38 10.77
CA LEU A 133 -5.68 4.67 9.49
C LEU A 133 -6.81 3.64 9.51
N ARG A 134 -7.06 2.98 10.64
CA ARG A 134 -8.20 2.06 10.80
C ARG A 134 -9.53 2.80 10.70
N GLU A 135 -9.68 3.91 11.42
CA GLU A 135 -10.88 4.74 11.38
C GLU A 135 -11.16 5.28 9.99
N VAL A 136 -10.13 5.79 9.29
CA VAL A 136 -10.26 6.25 7.90
C VAL A 136 -10.72 5.12 6.98
N ARG A 137 -10.17 3.90 7.14
CA ARG A 137 -10.59 2.73 6.37
C ARG A 137 -12.08 2.43 6.58
N GLU A 138 -12.52 2.40 7.83
CA GLU A 138 -13.90 2.09 8.20
C GLU A 138 -14.87 3.17 7.71
N CYS A 139 -14.54 4.44 7.90
CA CYS A 139 -15.32 5.57 7.41
C CYS A 139 -15.48 5.54 5.89
N GLN A 140 -14.39 5.30 5.15
CA GLN A 140 -14.45 5.21 3.68
C GLN A 140 -15.21 3.98 3.19
N ALA A 141 -15.07 2.83 3.86
CA ALA A 141 -15.81 1.62 3.51
C ALA A 141 -17.32 1.80 3.70
N LYS A 142 -17.73 2.38 4.84
CA LYS A 142 -19.14 2.71 5.12
C LYS A 142 -19.68 3.75 4.14
N ALA A 143 -18.92 4.82 3.88
CA ALA A 143 -19.33 5.88 2.96
C ALA A 143 -19.56 5.38 1.52
N ARG A 144 -18.76 4.42 1.05
CA ARG A 144 -18.88 3.80 -0.27
C ARG A 144 -19.91 2.66 -0.34
N GLY A 145 -20.53 2.28 0.77
CA GLY A 145 -21.53 1.21 0.77
C GLY A 145 -21.00 -0.18 0.46
N ILE A 146 -19.68 -0.41 0.58
CA ILE A 146 -19.11 -1.74 0.31
C ILE A 146 -19.57 -2.66 1.44
N PRO A 147 -20.45 -3.66 1.20
CA PRO A 147 -20.87 -4.56 2.25
C PRO A 147 -19.64 -5.32 2.73
N TYR A 148 -19.41 -5.35 4.04
CA TYR A 148 -18.33 -6.15 4.63
C TYR A 148 -18.70 -7.64 4.54
N LYS A 149 -18.68 -8.23 3.34
CA LYS A 149 -18.71 -9.68 3.19
C LYS A 149 -17.35 -10.20 3.68
N LYS A 150 -17.28 -10.61 4.94
CA LYS A 150 -16.20 -11.49 5.43
C LYS A 150 -16.14 -12.67 4.47
N LYS A 151 -15.13 -12.71 3.59
CA LYS A 151 -14.75 -13.94 2.90
C LYS A 151 -14.34 -14.93 4.00
N LYS A 152 -15.27 -15.79 4.43
CA LYS A 152 -14.92 -17.02 5.14
C LYS A 152 -13.90 -17.74 4.26
N LYS A 153 -12.66 -17.85 4.75
CA LYS A 153 -11.60 -18.62 4.12
C LYS A 153 -12.14 -20.04 3.93
N LYS A 154 -12.48 -20.43 2.69
CA LYS A 154 -12.75 -21.83 2.37
C LYS A 154 -11.46 -22.58 2.68
N GLN A 155 -11.50 -23.47 3.68
CA GLN A 155 -10.45 -24.46 3.84
C GLN A 155 -10.42 -25.30 2.55
N PRO A 156 -9.23 -25.64 2.01
CA PRO A 156 -9.14 -26.59 0.91
C PRO A 156 -9.67 -27.96 1.39
N PRO A 157 -10.47 -28.68 0.60
CA PRO A 157 -10.80 -30.06 0.93
C PRO A 157 -9.51 -30.88 0.86
N THR A 158 -9.20 -31.56 1.97
CA THR A 158 -8.18 -32.59 2.05
C THR A 158 -8.51 -33.67 1.03
N GLU A 159 -7.63 -33.88 0.05
CA GLU A 159 -7.79 -34.96 -0.93
C GLU A 159 -7.77 -36.31 -0.21
N MET A 160 -8.85 -37.05 -0.35
CA MET A 160 -8.95 -38.44 0.08
C MET A 160 -8.14 -39.30 -0.88
N VAL A 161 -7.14 -39.97 -0.28
CA VAL A 161 -6.35 -41.10 -0.77
C VAL A 161 -7.14 -42.01 -1.70
N GLY A 162 -6.56 -42.27 -2.87
CA GLY A 162 -6.98 -43.31 -3.79
C GLY A 162 -6.74 -44.71 -3.22
N GLY A 163 -7.71 -45.59 -3.47
CA GLY A 163 -7.64 -47.03 -3.23
C GLY A 163 -8.81 -47.67 -3.96
N ARG A 164 -8.58 -48.07 -5.22
CA ARG A 164 -9.48 -48.94 -5.98
C ARG A 164 -8.89 -50.33 -5.88
N ASP A 165 -9.47 -51.17 -5.05
CA ASP A 165 -9.28 -52.62 -5.11
C ASP A 165 -10.63 -53.29 -5.32
N ASP A 166 -10.66 -54.04 -6.41
CA ASP A 166 -11.75 -54.84 -6.94
C ASP A 166 -11.88 -56.12 -6.10
N PHE A 167 -13.06 -56.39 -5.55
CA PHE A 167 -13.40 -57.74 -5.09
C PHE A 167 -14.89 -58.01 -5.29
N SER A 168 -15.18 -58.72 -6.38
CA SER A 168 -16.41 -59.49 -6.56
C SER A 168 -16.59 -60.51 -5.43
N SER A 169 -17.79 -60.59 -4.85
CA SER A 169 -18.59 -61.82 -4.78
C SER A 169 -19.81 -61.70 -3.86
N SER A 170 -20.97 -61.95 -4.46
CA SER A 170 -22.06 -62.80 -4.00
C SER A 170 -22.62 -62.66 -2.57
N SER A 171 -23.84 -62.10 -2.53
CA SER A 171 -25.05 -62.64 -1.89
C SER A 171 -24.90 -63.47 -0.60
N SER A 172 -25.46 -62.94 0.48
CA SER A 172 -26.33 -63.73 1.37
C SER A 172 -27.15 -62.79 2.26
N SER A 173 -28.46 -62.90 2.11
CA SER A 173 -29.48 -62.37 3.00
C SER A 173 -29.40 -63.05 4.36
N PHE A 174 -29.49 -62.32 5.48
CA PHE A 174 -30.13 -62.82 6.70
C PHE A 174 -30.64 -61.65 7.56
N SER A 175 -31.94 -61.73 7.86
CA SER A 175 -32.70 -60.90 8.80
C SER A 175 -32.60 -61.45 10.23
N PHE A 176 -33.23 -60.71 11.16
CA PHE A 176 -33.50 -60.96 12.59
C PHE A 176 -32.41 -60.46 13.55
N SER A 177 -32.72 -59.77 14.65
CA SER A 177 -34.00 -59.47 15.31
C SER A 177 -33.87 -58.21 16.17
#